data_AF-A0A926IWS3-F1
#
_entry.id   AF-A0A926IWS3-F1
#
_cell.length_a   1.000
_cell.length_b   1.000
_cell.length_c   1.000
_cell.angle_alpha   90.00
_cell.angle_beta   90.00
_cell.angle_gamma   90.00
#
_symmetry.space_group_name_H-M   'P 1'
#
loop_
_entity.id
_entity.type
_entity.pdbx_description
1 polymer ?
#
loop_
_entity_poly.entity_id
_entity_poly.type
_entity_poly.pdbx_seq_one_letter_code
_entity_poly.pdbx_strand_id
1 'polypeptide(L)'
;MNTSGTMNCARARFLLYAYFDRELSSAESEALTRHLAGCPPCGTRADSARGLARLLRSRLDRSPAPVRLRERLHRGMHPPVVRTRYPAFVAAAGLALLILPLSSDVRPRIGNPPGLSAASLLPAASIAAVAGRPLSYVSKRVSGTFVCILCETRTETGLCTPPEPRHEPAFCAENGEIWRLMTVSSELAQDAGRTATVEGIAFPQSGFLRANRVGY
;
A
#
# COMPACT_ATOMS: atom_id res chain seq x y z
N MET A 1 19.52 -0.76 -20.55
CA MET A 1 19.75 0.37 -19.64
C MET A 1 19.10 0.06 -18.30
N ASN A 2 19.89 -0.38 -17.33
CA ASN A 2 19.48 -0.66 -15.95
C ASN A 2 19.72 0.61 -15.12
N THR A 3 18.67 1.22 -14.59
CA THR A 3 18.78 2.33 -13.62
C THR A 3 18.82 1.79 -12.20
N SER A 4 20.03 1.78 -11.64
CA SER A 4 20.32 1.62 -10.22
C SER A 4 19.66 2.76 -9.42
N GLY A 5 18.82 2.42 -8.44
CA GLY A 5 18.09 3.35 -7.55
C GLY A 5 16.56 3.35 -7.73
N THR A 6 16.07 2.88 -8.87
CA THR A 6 14.63 2.81 -9.20
C THR A 6 14.14 1.38 -9.21
N MET A 7 12.96 1.13 -8.62
CA MET A 7 12.29 -0.18 -8.63
C MET A 7 12.27 -0.76 -10.06
N ASN A 8 12.72 -2.00 -10.23
CA ASN A 8 12.72 -2.66 -11.53
C ASN A 8 11.35 -3.28 -11.86
N CYS A 9 11.10 -3.57 -13.14
CA CYS A 9 9.80 -4.08 -13.61
C CYS A 9 9.41 -5.42 -12.96
N ALA A 10 10.37 -6.32 -12.73
CA ALA A 10 10.09 -7.62 -12.11
C ALA A 10 9.59 -7.44 -10.67
N ARG A 11 10.27 -6.59 -9.89
CA ARG A 11 9.89 -6.23 -8.53
C ARG A 11 8.56 -5.47 -8.50
N ALA A 12 8.32 -4.55 -9.44
CA ALA A 12 7.08 -3.81 -9.52
C ALA A 12 5.88 -4.73 -9.79
N ARG A 13 6.02 -5.68 -10.73
CA ARG A 13 4.99 -6.69 -11.02
C ARG A 13 4.72 -7.61 -9.84
N PHE A 14 5.77 -7.98 -9.09
CA PHE A 14 5.66 -8.76 -7.87
C PHE A 14 4.87 -8.03 -6.78
N LEU A 15 5.16 -6.75 -6.56
CA LEU A 15 4.54 -5.94 -5.51
C LEU A 15 3.13 -5.43 -5.86
N LEU A 16 2.70 -5.58 -7.12
CA LEU A 16 1.46 -5.01 -7.61
C LEU A 16 0.20 -5.50 -6.86
N TYR A 17 0.12 -6.78 -6.52
CA TYR A 17 -1.05 -7.33 -5.82
C TYR A 17 -1.06 -6.94 -4.35
N ALA A 18 0.09 -7.07 -3.68
CA ALA A 18 0.26 -6.55 -2.32
C ALA A 18 -0.07 -5.05 -2.24
N TYR A 19 0.24 -4.27 -3.27
CA TYR A 19 -0.19 -2.86 -3.33
C TYR A 19 -1.72 -2.69 -3.35
N PHE A 20 -2.45 -3.52 -4.09
CA PHE A 20 -3.92 -3.46 -4.12
C PHE A 20 -4.57 -3.92 -2.82
N ASP A 21 -3.96 -4.88 -2.14
CA ASP A 21 -4.40 -5.35 -0.82
C ASP A 21 -3.98 -4.38 0.30
N ARG A 22 -3.29 -3.29 -0.06
CA ARG A 22 -2.69 -2.32 0.85
C ARG A 22 -1.75 -2.98 1.84
N GLU A 23 -0.92 -3.90 1.36
CA GLU A 23 0.09 -4.70 2.08
C GLU A 23 1.55 -4.23 1.90
N LEU A 24 1.77 -3.11 1.22
CA LEU A 24 3.09 -2.50 1.11
C LEU A 24 3.35 -1.41 2.16
N SER A 25 4.60 -1.31 2.63
CA SER A 25 5.05 -0.16 3.40
C SER A 25 4.82 1.16 2.63
N SER A 26 4.80 2.30 3.33
CA SER A 26 4.63 3.61 2.69
C SER A 26 5.72 3.88 1.65
N ALA A 27 6.98 3.57 1.99
CA ALA A 27 8.12 3.72 1.09
C ALA A 27 8.02 2.83 -0.16
N GLU A 28 7.63 1.57 -0.03
CA GLU A 28 7.43 0.67 -1.18
C GLU A 28 6.24 1.07 -2.04
N SER A 29 5.15 1.51 -1.41
CA SER A 29 3.97 2.02 -2.09
C SER A 29 4.31 3.25 -2.95
N GLU A 30 5.10 4.18 -2.41
CA GLU A 30 5.53 5.36 -3.13
C GLU A 30 6.49 5.01 -4.28
N ALA A 31 7.45 4.12 -4.03
CA ALA A 31 8.39 3.65 -5.05
C ALA A 31 7.67 2.93 -6.20
N LEU A 32 6.67 2.09 -5.89
CA LEU A 32 5.85 1.42 -6.89
C LEU A 32 4.97 2.41 -7.66
N THR A 33 4.34 3.37 -6.98
CA THR A 33 3.52 4.40 -7.62
C THR A 33 4.34 5.20 -8.62
N ARG A 34 5.57 5.61 -8.24
CA ARG A 34 6.51 6.30 -9.13
C ARG A 34 6.89 5.44 -10.32
N HIS A 35 7.14 4.15 -10.11
CA HIS A 35 7.44 3.21 -11.20
C HIS A 35 6.25 3.05 -12.17
N LEU A 36 5.02 2.89 -11.66
CA LEU A 36 3.82 2.75 -12.49
C LEU A 36 3.56 4.00 -13.34
N ALA A 37 3.85 5.19 -12.81
CA ALA A 37 3.76 6.45 -13.56
C ALA A 37 4.84 6.56 -14.66
N GLY A 38 6.05 6.02 -14.42
CA GLY A 38 7.17 6.09 -15.36
C GLY A 38 7.29 4.91 -16.34
N CYS A 39 6.53 3.82 -16.16
CA CYS A 39 6.65 2.60 -16.95
C CYS A 39 5.30 2.17 -17.55
N PRO A 40 5.02 2.51 -18.82
CA PRO A 40 3.74 2.20 -19.47
C PRO A 40 3.35 0.71 -19.47
N PRO A 41 4.27 -0.26 -19.68
CA PRO A 41 3.94 -1.69 -19.58
C PRO A 41 3.44 -2.10 -18.19
N CYS A 42 4.06 -1.59 -17.13
CA CYS A 42 3.66 -1.89 -15.76
C CYS A 42 2.36 -1.14 -15.39
N GLY A 43 2.19 0.11 -15.84
CA GLY A 43 0.96 0.88 -15.70
C GLY A 43 -0.25 0.17 -16.34
N THR A 44 -0.11 -0.28 -17.59
CA THR A 44 -1.16 -1.03 -18.31
C THR A 44 -1.56 -2.29 -17.54
N ARG A 45 -0.59 -3.03 -17.00
CA ARG A 45 -0.86 -4.22 -16.18
C ARG A 45 -1.62 -3.89 -14.90
N ALA A 46 -1.24 -2.80 -14.23
CA ALA A 46 -1.94 -2.31 -13.04
C ALA A 46 -3.39 -1.94 -13.36
N ASP A 47 -3.63 -1.28 -14.50
CA ASP A 47 -4.98 -0.90 -14.91
C ASP A 47 -5.84 -2.09 -15.30
N SER A 48 -5.28 -3.10 -15.99
CA SER A 48 -5.98 -4.37 -16.25
C SER A 48 -6.39 -5.07 -14.96
N ALA A 49 -5.49 -5.15 -13.98
CA ALA A 49 -5.78 -5.75 -12.68
C ALA A 49 -6.86 -4.97 -11.90
N ARG A 50 -6.81 -3.63 -11.91
CA ARG A 50 -7.88 -2.77 -11.36
C ARG A 50 -9.22 -2.98 -12.08
N GLY A 51 -9.19 -3.10 -13.41
CA GLY A 51 -10.34 -3.40 -14.24
C GLY A 51 -11.02 -4.70 -13.82
N LEU A 52 -10.25 -5.78 -13.71
CA LEU A 52 -10.74 -7.08 -13.25
C LEU A 52 -11.32 -6.99 -11.83
N ALA A 53 -10.61 -6.36 -10.88
CA ALA A 53 -11.10 -6.20 -9.51
C ALA A 53 -12.43 -5.42 -9.45
N ARG A 54 -12.60 -4.38 -10.28
CA ARG A 54 -13.87 -3.65 -10.40
C ARG A 54 -14.99 -4.53 -10.94
N LEU A 55 -14.72 -5.29 -12.00
CA LEU A 55 -15.70 -6.22 -12.58
C LEU A 55 -16.15 -7.26 -11.56
N LEU A 56 -15.23 -7.92 -10.87
CA LEU A 56 -15.56 -8.89 -9.82
C LEU A 56 -16.40 -8.25 -8.72
N ARG A 57 -16.01 -7.07 -8.22
CA ARG A 57 -16.77 -6.33 -7.20
C ARG A 57 -18.16 -5.88 -7.64
N SER A 58 -18.42 -5.80 -8.94
CA SER A 58 -19.73 -5.44 -9.51
C SER A 58 -20.63 -6.65 -9.74
N ARG A 59 -20.05 -7.85 -9.85
CA ARG A 59 -20.76 -9.10 -10.13
C ARG A 59 -20.97 -9.97 -8.90
N LEU A 60 -20.13 -9.82 -7.88
CA LEU A 60 -20.25 -10.56 -6.63
C LEU A 60 -21.33 -9.94 -5.75
N ASP A 61 -22.24 -10.78 -5.26
CA ASP A 61 -23.23 -10.38 -4.26
C ASP A 61 -22.53 -9.88 -3.01
N ARG A 62 -22.86 -8.65 -2.62
CA ARG A 62 -22.33 -8.07 -1.38
C ARG A 62 -23.32 -8.30 -0.27
N SER A 63 -22.86 -8.98 0.79
CA SER A 63 -23.62 -9.02 2.03
C SER A 63 -23.77 -7.59 2.58
N PRO A 64 -25.00 -7.16 2.92
CA PRO A 64 -25.22 -5.83 3.46
C PRO A 64 -24.47 -5.67 4.79
N ALA A 65 -23.87 -4.50 5.00
CA ALA A 65 -23.22 -4.18 6.27
C ALA A 65 -24.26 -4.21 7.41
N PRO A 66 -23.94 -4.83 8.57
CA PRO A 66 -24.82 -4.84 9.73
C PRO A 66 -25.29 -3.44 10.12
N VAL A 67 -26.58 -3.31 10.51
CA VAL A 67 -27.22 -2.00 10.80
C VAL A 67 -26.40 -1.18 11.79
N ARG A 68 -25.95 -1.81 12.89
CA ARG A 68 -25.12 -1.17 13.92
C ARG A 68 -23.81 -0.60 13.37
N LEU A 69 -23.18 -1.26 12.40
CA LEU A 69 -21.96 -0.77 11.77
C LEU A 69 -22.25 0.45 10.90
N ARG A 70 -23.33 0.41 10.10
CA ARG A 70 -23.77 1.55 9.29
C ARG A 70 -24.05 2.78 10.15
N GLU A 71 -24.79 2.62 11.24
CA GLU A 71 -25.09 3.72 12.18
C GLU A 71 -23.83 4.32 12.81
N ARG A 72 -22.83 3.48 13.16
CA ARG A 72 -21.55 3.96 13.70
C ARG A 72 -20.76 4.76 12.67
N LEU A 73 -20.73 4.31 11.42
CA LEU A 73 -20.06 5.03 10.33
C LEU A 73 -20.74 6.36 10.05
N HIS A 74 -22.08 6.41 10.01
CA HIS A 74 -22.82 7.65 9.84
C HIS A 74 -22.57 8.65 10.97
N ARG A 75 -22.50 8.20 12.22
CA ARG A 75 -22.14 9.05 13.38
C ARG A 75 -20.68 9.48 13.38
N GLY A 76 -19.76 8.67 12.83
CA GLY A 76 -18.34 9.00 12.75
C GLY A 76 -17.98 9.95 11.61
N MET A 77 -18.87 10.13 10.63
CA MET A 77 -18.67 10.98 9.45
C MET A 77 -19.08 12.45 9.66
N HIS A 78 -19.13 12.93 10.90
CA HIS A 78 -19.25 14.38 11.09
C HIS A 78 -18.02 15.04 10.46
N PRO A 79 -18.20 16.05 9.59
CA PRO A 79 -17.06 16.78 9.04
C PRO A 79 -16.23 17.29 10.23
N PRO A 80 -14.89 17.21 10.16
CA PRO A 80 -14.07 17.77 11.22
C PRO A 80 -14.51 19.22 11.39
N VAL A 81 -15.03 19.56 12.57
CA VAL A 81 -15.37 20.94 12.89
C VAL A 81 -14.04 21.66 12.86
N VAL A 82 -13.75 22.33 11.74
CA VAL A 82 -12.57 23.16 11.59
C VAL A 82 -12.80 24.31 12.55
N ARG A 83 -12.38 24.14 13.80
CA ARG A 83 -12.29 25.25 14.75
C ARG A 83 -11.21 26.14 14.18
N THR A 84 -11.63 27.14 13.41
CA THR A 84 -10.80 28.28 13.01
C THR A 84 -10.27 28.87 14.31
N ARG A 85 -9.06 28.44 14.70
CA ARG A 85 -8.30 29.10 15.75
C ARG A 85 -7.93 30.45 15.16
N TYR A 86 -8.77 31.45 15.38
CA TYR A 86 -8.37 32.83 15.15
C TYR A 86 -7.10 33.03 15.97
N PRO A 87 -5.94 33.32 15.35
CA PRO A 87 -4.74 33.58 16.10
C PRO A 87 -5.02 34.79 17.00
N ALA A 88 -4.69 34.67 18.28
CA ALA A 88 -4.96 35.70 19.30
C ALA A 88 -4.38 37.08 18.94
N PHE A 89 -3.46 37.14 17.97
CA PHE A 89 -2.88 38.37 17.43
C PHE A 89 -3.86 39.26 16.64
N VAL A 90 -4.99 38.75 16.13
CA VAL A 90 -5.99 39.60 15.44
C VAL A 90 -6.75 40.48 16.43
N ALA A 91 -6.95 40.02 17.67
CA ALA A 91 -7.53 40.84 18.73
C ALA A 91 -6.58 41.94 19.23
N ALA A 92 -5.26 41.72 19.16
CA ALA A 92 -4.26 42.71 19.55
C ALA A 92 -4.13 43.88 18.56
N ALA A 93 -4.38 43.64 17.26
CA ALA A 93 -4.30 44.68 16.23
C ALA A 93 -5.42 45.73 16.35
N GLY A 94 -6.61 45.34 16.83
CA GLY A 94 -7.73 46.26 17.04
C GLY A 94 -7.49 47.25 18.18
N LEU A 95 -6.78 46.84 19.24
CA LEU A 95 -6.50 47.71 20.40
C LEU A 95 -5.32 48.66 20.13
N ALA A 96 -4.30 48.23 19.37
CA ALA A 96 -3.16 49.07 19.01
C ALA A 96 -3.54 50.23 18.08
N LEU A 97 -4.57 50.04 17.24
CA LEU A 97 -5.11 51.09 16.36
C LEU A 97 -5.92 52.17 17.10
N LEU A 98 -6.32 51.92 18.35
CA LEU A 98 -7.09 52.86 19.17
C LEU A 98 -6.22 53.69 20.13
N ILE A 99 -4.94 53.34 20.28
CA ILE A 99 -4.01 53.99 21.23
C ILE A 99 -2.85 54.73 20.52
N LEU A 100 -2.88 54.88 19.18
CA LEU A 100 -1.93 55.72 18.46
C LEU A 100 -2.55 57.08 18.08
N PRO A 101 -2.53 58.09 18.97
CA PRO A 101 -2.79 59.46 18.56
C PRO A 101 -1.60 59.97 17.75
N LEU A 102 -1.93 60.45 16.55
CA LEU A 102 -1.25 61.50 15.78
C LEU A 102 0.10 61.97 16.34
N SER A 103 1.18 61.31 15.95
CA SER A 103 2.53 61.87 16.12
C SER A 103 3.49 61.27 15.10
N SER A 104 3.50 61.85 13.90
CA SER A 104 4.72 62.10 13.14
C SER A 104 4.38 62.77 11.81
N ASP A 105 4.45 64.10 11.84
CA ASP A 105 4.73 64.91 10.67
C ASP A 105 6.17 64.58 10.23
N VAL A 106 6.34 63.50 9.46
CA VAL A 106 7.62 63.10 8.87
C VAL A 106 7.42 63.06 7.36
N ARG A 107 7.91 64.11 6.70
CA ARG A 107 7.98 64.20 5.25
C ARG A 107 8.78 63.01 4.69
N PRO A 108 8.22 62.20 3.77
CA PRO A 108 9.01 61.18 3.11
C PRO A 108 9.92 61.85 2.07
N ARG A 109 11.23 61.75 2.30
CA ARG A 109 12.27 62.05 1.32
C ARG A 109 12.29 60.89 0.31
N ILE A 110 11.97 61.21 -0.94
CA ILE A 110 12.03 60.29 -2.08
C ILE A 110 13.48 59.82 -2.23
N GLY A 111 13.70 58.52 -2.04
CA GLY A 111 14.95 57.83 -2.31
C GLY A 111 14.65 56.37 -2.62
N ASN A 112 14.69 56.02 -3.91
CA ASN A 112 14.65 54.64 -4.38
C ASN A 112 15.83 53.84 -3.80
N PRO A 113 15.60 52.56 -3.48
CA PRO A 113 16.57 51.54 -3.83
C PRO A 113 15.97 50.45 -4.73
N PRO A 114 16.79 49.80 -5.57
CA PRO A 114 16.35 48.80 -6.53
C PRO A 114 16.15 47.42 -5.90
N GLY A 115 15.13 46.73 -6.41
CA GLY A 115 15.14 45.28 -6.68
C GLY A 115 15.41 44.34 -5.51
N LEU A 116 14.36 43.87 -4.84
CA LEU A 116 14.36 42.57 -4.18
C LEU A 116 13.07 41.82 -4.49
N SER A 117 13.26 40.64 -5.09
CA SER A 117 12.25 39.73 -5.62
C SER A 117 11.20 39.31 -4.60
N ALA A 118 9.95 39.28 -5.07
CA ALA A 118 8.86 38.57 -4.42
C ALA A 118 9.12 37.05 -4.47
N ALA A 119 9.62 36.49 -3.37
CA ALA A 119 9.53 35.06 -3.12
C ALA A 119 8.13 34.78 -2.55
N SER A 120 7.21 34.39 -3.42
CA SER A 120 5.89 33.87 -3.08
C SER A 120 6.01 32.58 -2.25
N LEU A 121 5.73 32.68 -0.95
CA LEU A 121 5.53 31.53 -0.07
C LEU A 121 4.13 30.95 -0.33
N LEU A 122 4.08 29.84 -1.07
CA LEU A 122 2.91 28.96 -1.13
C LEU A 122 2.76 28.23 0.22
N PRO A 123 1.56 28.15 0.82
CA PRO A 123 1.34 27.28 1.95
C PRO A 123 1.30 25.83 1.48
N ALA A 124 2.17 25.00 2.06
CA ALA A 124 2.17 23.56 1.91
C ALA A 124 0.83 22.99 2.39
N ALA A 125 0.02 22.49 1.45
CA ALA A 125 -1.17 21.73 1.76
C ALA A 125 -0.75 20.45 2.49
N SER A 126 -1.09 20.37 3.78
CA SER A 126 -0.89 19.18 4.59
C SER A 126 -1.86 18.09 4.11
N ILE A 127 -1.36 17.15 3.32
CA ILE A 127 -2.05 15.89 3.08
C ILE A 127 -1.98 15.12 4.40
N ALA A 128 -3.10 15.07 5.12
CA ALA A 128 -3.26 14.18 6.25
C ALA A 128 -3.09 12.75 5.76
N ALA A 129 -1.93 12.17 6.04
CA ALA A 129 -1.65 10.77 5.82
C ALA A 129 -2.67 9.96 6.64
N VAL A 130 -3.59 9.30 5.93
CA VAL A 130 -4.37 8.20 6.51
C VAL A 130 -3.36 7.15 6.92
N ALA A 131 -3.05 7.09 8.21
CA ALA A 131 -2.23 6.05 8.80
C ALA A 131 -2.95 4.70 8.60
N GLY A 132 -2.65 4.05 7.48
CA GLY A 132 -2.97 2.65 7.29
C GLY A 132 -2.30 1.85 8.41
N ARG A 133 -3.00 0.85 8.94
CA ARG A 133 -2.44 -0.10 9.91
C ARG A 133 -1.08 -0.58 9.39
N PRO A 134 -0.02 -0.61 10.21
CA PRO A 134 1.27 -1.12 9.78
C PRO A 134 1.07 -2.56 9.34
N LEU A 135 1.53 -2.83 8.13
CA LEU A 135 1.47 -4.14 7.54
C LEU A 135 2.57 -4.97 8.15
N SER A 136 2.15 -5.95 8.94
CA SER A 136 3.05 -6.91 9.54
C SER A 136 3.48 -7.91 8.47
N TYR A 137 4.51 -7.58 7.71
CA TYR A 137 5.33 -8.63 7.11
C TYR A 137 6.12 -9.27 8.25
N VAL A 138 5.98 -10.59 8.40
CA VAL A 138 6.65 -11.31 9.47
C VAL A 138 7.71 -12.17 8.80
N SER A 139 8.98 -11.92 9.14
CA SER A 139 10.03 -12.89 8.86
C SER A 139 9.65 -14.17 9.61
N LYS A 140 9.38 -15.24 8.85
CA LYS A 140 8.86 -16.49 9.39
C LYS A 140 9.74 -17.63 8.90
N ARG A 141 10.09 -18.51 9.84
CA ARG A 141 10.63 -19.84 9.54
C ARG A 141 9.50 -20.84 9.74
N VAL A 142 9.21 -21.62 8.70
CA VAL A 142 8.09 -22.55 8.69
C VAL A 142 8.57 -23.89 8.17
N SER A 143 8.35 -24.95 8.95
CA SER A 143 8.59 -26.34 8.54
C SER A 143 7.30 -26.94 8.00
N GLY A 144 7.41 -27.83 7.02
CA GLY A 144 6.27 -28.32 6.27
C GLY A 144 6.65 -29.14 5.05
N THR A 145 5.66 -29.45 4.22
CA THR A 145 5.82 -30.26 3.01
C THR A 145 5.46 -29.44 1.78
N PHE A 146 6.23 -29.56 0.70
CA PHE A 146 5.83 -28.99 -0.58
C PHE A 146 4.65 -29.76 -1.17
N VAL A 147 3.62 -29.03 -1.57
CA VAL A 147 2.39 -29.59 -2.12
C VAL A 147 2.03 -28.86 -3.41
N CYS A 148 1.24 -29.51 -4.26
CA CYS A 148 0.59 -28.83 -5.38
C CYS A 148 -0.85 -28.54 -4.98
N ILE A 149 -1.24 -27.27 -4.93
CA ILE A 149 -2.59 -26.87 -4.50
C ILE A 149 -3.65 -27.60 -5.30
N LEU A 150 -3.50 -27.61 -6.64
CA LEU A 150 -4.45 -28.24 -7.54
C LEU A 150 -4.56 -29.75 -7.32
N CYS A 151 -3.45 -30.42 -6.99
CA CYS A 151 -3.46 -31.84 -6.69
C CYS A 151 -4.16 -32.12 -5.36
N GLU A 152 -3.86 -31.34 -4.32
CA GLU A 152 -4.43 -31.53 -2.99
C GLU A 152 -5.96 -31.28 -2.99
N THR A 153 -6.42 -30.19 -3.62
CA THR A 153 -7.87 -29.93 -3.76
C THR A 153 -8.59 -31.03 -4.57
N ARG A 154 -7.91 -31.63 -5.55
CA ARG A 154 -8.47 -32.74 -6.35
C ARG A 154 -8.52 -34.06 -5.59
N THR A 155 -7.49 -34.36 -4.80
CA THR A 155 -7.47 -35.52 -3.90
C THR A 155 -8.61 -35.43 -2.90
N GLU A 156 -8.83 -34.27 -2.28
CA GLU A 156 -9.96 -34.04 -1.36
C GLU A 156 -11.33 -34.19 -2.04
N THR A 157 -11.43 -33.81 -3.32
CA THR A 157 -12.69 -33.90 -4.09
C THR A 157 -12.88 -35.25 -4.81
N GLY A 158 -11.96 -36.21 -4.64
CA GLY A 158 -12.01 -37.52 -5.29
C GLY A 158 -11.83 -37.48 -6.81
N LEU A 159 -11.36 -36.37 -7.37
CA LEU A 159 -11.18 -36.17 -8.80
C LEU A 159 -9.75 -36.57 -9.23
N CYS A 160 -9.51 -37.88 -9.35
CA CYS A 160 -8.26 -38.38 -9.93
C CYS A 160 -8.29 -38.23 -11.47
N THR A 161 -7.50 -37.32 -12.03
CA THR A 161 -7.16 -37.32 -13.46
C THR A 161 -5.64 -37.27 -13.68
N PRO A 162 -5.13 -37.95 -14.73
CA PRO A 162 -3.69 -38.10 -15.05
C PRO A 162 -3.02 -36.76 -15.41
N PRO A 163 -1.66 -36.70 -15.52
CA PRO A 163 -0.88 -35.57 -15.04
C PRO A 163 -1.08 -34.33 -15.91
N GLU A 164 -1.48 -33.25 -15.25
CA GLU A 164 -1.54 -31.93 -15.85
C GLU A 164 -0.13 -31.30 -15.74
N PRO A 165 0.44 -30.74 -16.83
CA PRO A 165 1.82 -30.26 -16.82
C PRO A 165 2.03 -29.00 -15.97
N ARG A 166 0.98 -28.47 -15.33
CA ARG A 166 1.01 -27.22 -14.57
C ARG A 166 0.67 -27.50 -13.11
N HIS A 167 1.72 -27.70 -12.32
CA HIS A 167 1.63 -27.70 -10.87
C HIS A 167 1.75 -26.26 -10.35
N GLU A 168 0.86 -25.88 -9.43
CA GLU A 168 0.98 -24.62 -8.70
C GLU A 168 1.60 -24.96 -7.33
N PRO A 169 2.91 -24.70 -7.15
CA PRO A 169 3.62 -25.11 -5.95
C PRO A 169 3.16 -24.28 -4.74
N ALA A 170 2.91 -24.98 -3.65
CA ALA A 170 2.61 -24.42 -2.34
C ALA A 170 3.35 -25.18 -1.26
N PHE A 171 3.28 -24.65 -0.06
CA PHE A 171 3.93 -25.20 1.11
C PHE A 171 2.89 -25.39 2.21
N CYS A 172 2.64 -26.64 2.58
CA CYS A 172 1.77 -27.00 3.69
C CYS A 172 2.62 -27.05 4.95
N ALA A 173 2.45 -26.05 5.82
CA ALA A 173 3.15 -25.98 7.09
C ALA A 173 2.67 -27.07 8.06
N GLU A 174 3.51 -27.49 9.01
CA GLU A 174 3.15 -28.49 10.04
C GLU A 174 1.95 -28.07 10.90
N ASN A 175 1.69 -26.77 11.02
CA ASN A 175 0.52 -26.24 11.71
C ASN A 175 -0.78 -26.26 10.85
N GLY A 176 -0.73 -26.84 9.66
CA GLY A 176 -1.85 -26.92 8.72
C GLY A 176 -2.08 -25.66 7.86
N GLU A 177 -1.28 -24.61 8.02
CA GLU A 177 -1.38 -23.43 7.16
C GLU A 177 -0.80 -23.72 5.77
N ILE A 178 -1.57 -23.44 4.72
CA ILE A 178 -1.10 -23.58 3.33
C ILE A 178 -0.64 -22.22 2.81
N TRP A 179 0.58 -22.17 2.29
CA TRP A 179 1.21 -20.97 1.77
C TRP A 179 1.52 -21.10 0.28
N ARG A 180 1.04 -20.16 -0.53
CA ARG A 180 1.43 -20.05 -1.95
C ARG A 180 2.84 -19.48 -2.06
N LEU A 181 3.71 -20.21 -2.74
CA LEU A 181 5.10 -19.78 -2.91
C LEU A 181 5.19 -18.76 -4.02
N MET A 182 5.68 -17.56 -3.71
CA MET A 182 5.79 -16.50 -4.70
C MET A 182 7.00 -16.65 -5.64
N THR A 183 7.96 -17.52 -5.29
CA THR A 183 9.12 -17.85 -6.11
C THR A 183 8.91 -19.20 -6.76
N VAL A 184 8.52 -19.18 -8.03
CA VAL A 184 8.43 -20.39 -8.87
C VAL A 184 9.83 -20.66 -9.41
N SER A 185 10.70 -21.33 -8.65
CA SER A 185 11.74 -22.10 -9.33
C SER A 185 11.07 -23.40 -9.76
N SER A 186 11.31 -23.83 -11.00
CA SER A 186 10.79 -25.10 -11.52
C SER A 186 11.29 -26.30 -10.71
N GLU A 187 12.41 -26.14 -10.00
CA GLU A 187 12.98 -27.12 -9.07
C GLU A 187 12.04 -27.37 -7.89
N LEU A 188 11.53 -26.31 -7.26
CA LEU A 188 10.60 -26.40 -6.13
C LEU A 188 9.26 -27.09 -6.50
N ALA A 189 8.86 -27.05 -7.77
CA ALA A 189 7.66 -27.76 -8.24
C ALA A 189 7.90 -29.28 -8.38
N GLN A 190 9.15 -29.72 -8.57
CA GLN A 190 9.52 -31.14 -8.65
C GLN A 190 9.67 -31.77 -7.25
N ASP A 191 9.81 -30.95 -6.21
CA ASP A 191 9.95 -31.39 -4.82
C ASP A 191 8.61 -31.66 -4.11
N ALA A 192 7.49 -31.79 -4.85
CA ALA A 192 6.20 -32.12 -4.26
C ALA A 192 6.27 -33.42 -3.43
N GLY A 193 5.82 -33.37 -2.18
CA GLY A 193 5.91 -34.45 -1.19
C GLY A 193 7.18 -34.43 -0.33
N ARG A 194 8.16 -33.56 -0.62
CA ARG A 194 9.34 -33.40 0.26
C ARG A 194 9.06 -32.45 1.40
N THR A 195 9.51 -32.86 2.59
CA THR A 195 9.56 -32.00 3.77
C THR A 195 10.73 -31.03 3.66
N ALA A 196 10.53 -29.78 4.06
CA ALA A 196 11.56 -28.76 4.11
C ALA A 196 11.26 -27.74 5.21
N THR A 197 12.27 -26.95 5.56
CA THR A 197 12.13 -25.73 6.35
C THR A 197 12.33 -24.52 5.45
N VAL A 198 11.30 -23.70 5.31
CA VAL A 198 11.34 -22.47 4.51
C VAL A 198 11.47 -21.27 5.44
N GLU A 199 12.53 -20.48 5.24
CA GLU A 199 12.72 -19.18 5.88
C GLU A 199 12.44 -18.08 4.87
N GLY A 200 11.54 -17.16 5.22
CA GLY A 200 11.01 -16.22 4.26
C GLY A 200 10.17 -15.10 4.85
N ILE A 201 9.51 -14.36 3.96
CA ILE A 201 8.57 -13.31 4.32
C ILE A 201 7.16 -13.86 4.07
N ALA A 202 6.38 -13.99 5.14
CA ALA A 202 4.99 -14.40 5.07
C ALA A 202 4.06 -13.19 4.91
N PHE A 203 3.03 -13.34 4.10
CA PHE A 203 1.94 -12.39 3.88
C PHE A 203 0.62 -13.03 4.35
N PRO A 204 0.28 -12.93 5.65
CA PRO A 204 -0.79 -13.75 6.22
C PRO A 204 -2.18 -13.47 5.66
N GLN A 205 -2.45 -12.24 5.23
CA GLN A 205 -3.75 -11.85 4.67
C GLN A 205 -3.97 -12.38 3.25
N SER A 206 -2.89 -12.48 2.46
CA SER A 206 -2.94 -12.95 1.08
C SER A 206 -2.54 -14.43 0.92
N GLY A 207 -2.06 -15.08 1.99
CA GLY A 207 -1.67 -16.49 2.00
C GLY A 207 -0.40 -16.79 1.21
N PHE A 208 0.45 -15.79 0.99
CA PHE A 208 1.69 -15.94 0.24
C PHE A 208 2.92 -16.06 1.14
N LEU A 209 3.91 -16.82 0.68
CA LEU A 209 5.21 -16.94 1.29
C LEU A 209 6.29 -16.70 0.24
N ARG A 210 7.18 -15.74 0.51
CA ARG A 210 8.39 -15.54 -0.27
C ARG A 210 9.55 -16.24 0.42
N ALA A 211 9.98 -17.37 -0.14
CA ALA A 211 11.15 -18.10 0.36
C ALA A 211 12.44 -17.29 0.11
N ASN A 212 13.23 -17.09 1.16
CA ASN A 212 14.59 -16.55 1.09
C ASN A 212 15.62 -17.70 1.15
N ARG A 213 15.33 -18.74 1.95
CA ARG A 213 16.16 -19.94 2.10
C ARG A 213 15.25 -21.15 2.29
N VAL A 214 15.63 -22.27 1.68
CA VAL A 214 14.98 -23.58 1.84
C VAL A 214 16.03 -24.56 2.36
N GLY A 215 15.76 -25.23 3.47
CA GLY A 215 16.57 -26.33 4.00
C GLY A 215 15.78 -27.64 3.92
N TYR A 216 16.42 -28.72 3.45
CA TYR A 216 15.82 -30.06 3.31
C TYR A 216 16.26 -30.97 4.45
#